data_AF-A0A2V8SCH0-F1
#
_entry.id   AF-A0A2V8SCH0-F1
#
_cell.length_a   1.000
_cell.length_b   1.000
_cell.length_c   1.000
_cell.angle_alpha   90.00
_cell.angle_beta   90.00
_cell.angle_gamma   90.00
#
_symmetry.space_group_name_H-M   'P 1'
#
loop_
_entity.id
_entity.type
_entity.pdbx_description
1 polymer ?
#
loop_
_entity_poly.entity_id
_entity_poly.type
_entity_poly.pdbx_seq_one_letter_code
_entity_poly.pdbx_strand_id
1 'polypeptide(L)'
;MNNTDLDIDLPNAKLAYTIIQSLLDGHEALSDLLVLMSHALDEDTLKALTMTGEWQKYLESKRDLEAAKLQIEAFTNELKRLENS
;
A
#
# COMPACT_ATOMS: atom_id res chain seq x y z
N MET A 1 -15.15 22.76 -22.19
CA MET A 1 -13.76 22.63 -21.70
C MET A 1 -13.38 21.17 -21.91
N ASN A 2 -12.47 20.91 -22.85
CA ASN A 2 -12.07 19.54 -23.21
C ASN A 2 -11.20 18.98 -22.09
N ASN A 3 -11.61 17.84 -21.55
CA ASN A 3 -10.99 17.17 -20.41
C ASN A 3 -9.95 16.15 -20.93
N THR A 4 -8.89 16.63 -21.58
CA THR A 4 -7.86 15.81 -22.25
C THR A 4 -6.54 15.70 -21.49
N ASP A 5 -6.53 15.89 -20.17
CA ASP A 5 -5.26 16.13 -19.43
C ASP A 5 -4.74 14.96 -18.59
N LEU A 6 -5.22 13.72 -18.74
CA LEU A 6 -4.62 12.56 -18.07
C LEU A 6 -4.67 11.30 -18.94
N ASP A 7 -4.13 11.35 -20.15
CA ASP A 7 -3.79 10.11 -20.87
C ASP A 7 -2.32 9.77 -20.53
N ILE A 8 -2.13 8.97 -19.48
CA ILE A 8 -0.80 8.46 -19.12
C ILE A 8 -0.46 7.38 -20.15
N ASP A 9 0.61 7.58 -20.94
CA ASP A 9 1.05 6.57 -21.89
C ASP A 9 1.41 5.24 -21.20
N LEU A 10 1.31 4.14 -21.94
CA LEU A 10 1.52 2.79 -21.40
C LEU A 10 2.89 2.62 -20.69
N PRO A 11 4.03 3.14 -21.22
CA PRO A 11 5.30 3.11 -20.50
C PRO A 11 5.27 3.80 -19.13
N ASN A 12 4.70 5.00 -19.05
CA ASN A 12 4.60 5.74 -17.78
C ASN A 12 3.63 5.06 -16.81
N ALA A 13 2.55 4.44 -17.31
CA ALA A 13 1.63 3.67 -16.50
C ALA A 13 2.29 2.44 -15.86
N LYS A 14 3.15 1.73 -16.61
CA LYS A 14 3.95 0.59 -16.09
C LYS A 14 4.98 1.02 -15.06
N LEU A 15 5.65 2.15 -15.29
CA LEU A 15 6.61 2.70 -14.34
C LEU A 15 5.92 3.08 -13.04
N ALA A 16 4.79 3.80 -13.12
CA ALA A 16 3.97 4.15 -11.97
C ALA A 16 3.54 2.89 -11.20
N TYR A 17 3.02 1.87 -11.88
CA TYR A 17 2.68 0.59 -11.26
C TYR A 17 3.87 -0.02 -10.50
N THR A 18 5.04 -0.10 -11.14
CA THR A 18 6.23 -0.72 -10.53
C THR A 18 6.69 0.03 -9.28
N ILE A 19 6.68 1.36 -9.33
CA ILE A 19 7.01 2.21 -8.18
C ILE A 19 6.02 1.94 -7.04
N ILE A 20 4.73 1.98 -7.34
CA ILE A 20 3.69 1.81 -6.32
C ILE A 20 3.74 0.40 -5.72
N GLN A 21 3.93 -0.64 -6.54
CA GLN A 21 4.07 -2.02 -6.07
C GLN A 21 5.28 -2.15 -5.13
N SER A 22 6.42 -1.57 -5.48
CA SER A 22 7.62 -1.60 -4.61
C SER A 22 7.39 -0.92 -3.26
N LEU A 23 6.59 0.16 -3.23
CA LEU A 23 6.20 0.83 -2.00
C LEU A 23 5.25 -0.02 -1.15
N LEU A 24 4.27 -0.70 -1.78
CA LEU A 24 3.38 -1.64 -1.09
C LEU A 24 4.17 -2.79 -0.46
N ASP A 25 5.08 -3.40 -1.22
CA ASP A 25 5.90 -4.53 -0.76
C ASP A 25 6.79 -4.10 0.42
N GLY A 26 7.38 -2.91 0.34
CA GLY A 26 8.17 -2.34 1.44
C GLY A 26 7.34 -2.10 2.70
N HIS A 27 6.08 -1.64 2.56
CA HIS A 27 5.19 -1.49 3.70
C HIS A 27 4.74 -2.83 4.29
N GLU A 28 4.50 -3.85 3.45
CA GLU A 28 4.16 -5.21 3.91
C GLU A 28 5.30 -5.78 4.76
N ALA A 29 6.55 -5.66 4.31
CA ALA A 29 7.73 -6.06 5.09
C ALA A 29 7.85 -5.31 6.43
N LEU A 30 7.48 -4.02 6.47
CA LEU A 30 7.50 -3.22 7.70
C LEU A 30 6.41 -3.68 8.69
N SER A 31 5.22 -4.03 8.19
CA SER A 31 4.13 -4.60 9.01
C SER A 31 4.56 -5.95 9.59
N ASP A 32 5.21 -6.81 8.80
CA ASP A 32 5.70 -8.11 9.28
C ASP A 32 6.75 -7.95 10.38
N LEU A 33 7.67 -6.99 10.21
CA LEU A 33 8.65 -6.67 11.24
C LEU A 33 7.98 -6.21 12.54
N LEU A 34 6.93 -5.38 12.46
CA LEU A 34 6.19 -4.94 13.64
C LEU A 34 5.52 -6.12 14.36
N VAL A 35 4.95 -7.08 13.62
CA VAL A 35 4.39 -8.30 14.20
C VAL A 35 5.47 -9.10 14.93
N LEU A 36 6.64 -9.29 14.31
CA LEU A 36 7.77 -9.96 14.95
C LEU A 36 8.22 -9.23 16.22
N MET A 37 8.32 -7.90 16.18
CA MET A 37 8.64 -7.11 17.36
C MET A 37 7.60 -7.26 18.47
N SER A 38 6.31 -7.36 18.14
CA SER A 38 5.25 -7.55 19.13
C SER A 38 5.41 -8.84 19.95
N HIS A 39 6.02 -9.88 19.37
CA HIS A 39 6.34 -11.13 20.08
C HIS A 39 7.57 -11.01 20.99
N ALA A 40 8.42 -10.01 20.78
CA ALA A 40 9.63 -9.78 21.58
C ALA A 40 9.41 -8.79 22.74
N LEU A 41 8.31 -8.03 22.71
CA LEU A 41 7.93 -7.09 23.77
C LEU A 41 7.17 -7.82 24.89
N ASP A 42 7.33 -7.36 26.12
CA ASP A 42 6.49 -7.80 27.23
C ASP A 42 5.06 -7.26 27.08
N GLU A 43 4.12 -7.91 27.77
CA GLU A 43 2.68 -7.63 27.66
C GLU A 43 2.32 -6.19 28.06
N ASP A 44 2.96 -5.65 29.10
CA ASP A 44 2.67 -4.30 29.60
C ASP A 44 3.17 -3.23 28.60
N THR A 45 4.38 -3.42 28.06
CA THR A 45 4.92 -2.56 27.01
C THR A 45 4.07 -2.61 25.74
N LEU A 46 3.66 -3.81 25.30
CA LEU A 46 2.79 -3.96 24.14
C LEU A 46 1.45 -3.25 24.36
N LYS A 47 0.83 -3.44 25.53
CA LYS A 47 -0.42 -2.79 25.89
C LYS A 47 -0.30 -1.28 25.86
N ALA A 48 0.75 -0.72 26.48
CA ALA A 48 1.03 0.71 26.46
C ALA A 48 1.18 1.24 25.02
N LEU A 49 1.91 0.52 24.16
CA LEU A 49 2.10 0.88 22.76
C LEU A 49 0.76 0.95 22.00
N THR A 50 -0.10 -0.06 22.17
CA THR A 50 -1.40 -0.13 21.47
C THR A 50 -2.40 0.96 21.90
N MET A 51 -2.16 1.61 23.04
CA MET A 51 -2.98 2.73 23.53
C MET A 51 -2.52 4.09 23.01
N THR A 52 -1.41 4.16 22.29
CA THR A 52 -0.88 5.42 21.76
C THR A 52 -1.65 5.88 20.51
N GLY A 53 -1.68 7.19 20.26
CA GLY A 53 -2.21 7.74 19.01
C GLY A 53 -1.44 7.29 17.78
N GLU A 54 -0.15 6.96 17.92
CA GLU A 54 0.66 6.45 16.80
C GLU A 54 0.23 5.04 16.37
N TRP A 55 -0.20 4.21 17.32
CA TRP A 55 -0.79 2.91 16.99
C TRP A 55 -2.09 3.07 16.18
N GLN A 56 -2.95 4.01 16.57
CA GLN A 56 -4.17 4.29 15.82
C GLN A 56 -3.87 4.75 14.38
N LYS A 57 -2.92 5.69 14.21
CA LYS A 57 -2.49 6.14 12.88
C LYS A 57 -1.91 5.00 12.05
N TYR A 58 -1.14 4.10 12.66
CA TYR A 58 -0.63 2.90 11.99
C TYR A 58 -1.77 2.00 11.50
N LEU A 59 -2.79 1.75 12.33
CA LEU A 59 -3.95 0.94 11.92
C LEU A 59 -4.75 1.59 10.79
N GLU A 60 -4.92 2.91 10.80
CA GLU A 60 -5.53 3.65 9.68
C GLU A 60 -4.68 3.51 8.41
N SER A 61 -3.38 3.79 8.50
CA SER A 61 -2.44 3.63 7.37
C SER A 61 -2.47 2.22 6.79
N LYS A 62 -2.55 1.19 7.63
CA LYS A 62 -2.66 -0.21 7.18
C LYS A 62 -3.94 -0.44 6.36
N ARG A 63 -5.08 0.10 6.80
CA ARG A 63 -6.36 -0.03 6.08
C ARG A 63 -6.34 0.71 4.75
N ASP A 64 -5.77 1.91 4.72
CA ASP A 64 -5.62 2.69 3.50
C ASP A 64 -4.71 1.98 2.48
N LEU A 65 -3.65 1.34 2.96
CA LEU A 65 -2.74 0.55 2.13
C LEU A 65 -3.44 -0.69 1.54
N GLU A 66 -4.23 -1.42 2.34
CA GLU A 66 -5.02 -2.56 1.86
C GLU A 66 -5.99 -2.12 0.75
N ALA A 67 -6.64 -0.97 0.92
CA ALA A 67 -7.49 -0.40 -0.11
C ALA A 67 -6.71 0.01 -1.37
N ALA A 68 -5.53 0.62 -1.20
CA ALA A 68 -4.66 1.00 -2.31
C ALA A 68 -4.22 -0.23 -3.12
N LYS A 69 -3.82 -1.32 -2.45
CA LYS A 69 -3.41 -2.60 -3.09
C LYS A 69 -4.50 -3.11 -4.02
N LEU A 70 -5.77 -3.13 -3.58
CA LEU A 70 -6.90 -3.54 -4.41
C LEU A 70 -7.12 -2.63 -5.63
N GLN A 71 -6.95 -1.32 -5.47
CA GLN A 71 -7.08 -0.37 -6.58
C GLN A 71 -5.97 -0.56 -7.62
N ILE A 72 -4.75 -0.84 -7.17
CA ILE A 72 -3.59 -1.07 -8.04
C ILE A 72 -3.72 -2.40 -8.79
N GLU A 73 -4.24 -3.45 -8.14
CA GLU A 73 -4.56 -4.72 -8.80
C GLU A 73 -5.60 -4.50 -9.91
N ALA A 74 -6.66 -3.73 -9.64
CA ALA A 74 -7.67 -3.38 -10.65
C ALA A 74 -7.06 -2.59 -11.82
N PHE A 75 -6.24 -1.58 -11.53
CA PHE A 75 -5.52 -0.80 -12.54
C PHE A 75 -4.60 -1.68 -13.41
N THR A 76 -3.88 -2.61 -12.79
CA THR A 76 -2.96 -3.52 -13.51
C THR A 76 -3.71 -4.47 -14.44
N ASN A 77 -4.86 -4.98 -14.00
CA ASN A 77 -5.70 -5.83 -14.83
C ASN A 77 -6.21 -5.07 -16.06
N GLU A 78 -6.53 -3.79 -15.91
CA GLU A 78 -6.94 -2.93 -17.01
C GLU A 78 -5.78 -2.66 -17.98
N LEU A 79 -4.57 -2.35 -17.48
CA LEU A 79 -3.39 -2.22 -18.34
C LEU A 79 -3.12 -3.48 -19.15
N LYS A 80 -3.18 -4.66 -18.52
CA LYS A 80 -3.02 -5.95 -19.21
C LYS A 80 -4.09 -6.17 -20.28
N ARG A 81 -5.32 -5.69 -20.07
CA ARG A 81 -6.41 -5.78 -21.06
C ARG A 81 -6.11 -4.93 -22.29
N LEU A 82 -5.60 -3.71 -22.08
CA LEU A 82 -5.21 -2.79 -23.15
C LEU A 82 -4.00 -3.28 -23.95
N GLU A 83 -3.06 -4.00 -23.33
CA GLU A 83 -1.93 -4.60 -24.03
C GLU A 83 -2.30 -5.78 -24.94
N ASN A 84 -3.37 -6.49 -24.59
CA ASN A 84 -3.84 -7.68 -25.32
C ASN A 84 -4.98 -7.37 -26.30
N SER A 85 -5.35 -6.10 -26.47
CA SER A 85 -6.37 -5.61 -27.41
C SER A 85 -5.72 -5.02 -28.66
#